data_AF-A0A9W8XUZ0-F1
#
_entry.id   AF-A0A9W8XUZ0-F1
#
_cell.length_a   1.000
_cell.length_b   1.000
_cell.length_c   1.000
_cell.angle_alpha   90.00
_cell.angle_beta   90.00
_cell.angle_gamma   90.00
#
_symmetry.space_group_name_H-M   'P 1'
#
loop_
_entity.id
_entity.type
_entity.pdbx_description
1 polymer ?
#
loop_
_entity_poly.entity_id
_entity_poly.type
_entity_poly.pdbx_seq_one_letter_code
_entity_poly.pdbx_strand_id
1 'polypeptide(L)'
;MSSKSPGKWIRHLTRSRSASIISVVEEENKILRKENFKQVEGWFDAFQKYNRLITNQVSGNSNFSAEELSKIQKTICDVEGGRFVSDLPEALFDIALLWCPAGDMTRKSVGESSEPSWSWKGWNGAVNFPFDPSSCPDVRRRGQAEVFFKSKITSFELGPESGPERYRILNRAMPLKVGLDSKQHPRIEYPTGGLHLLAPEQPKTQCDTLRFTAQKIDASAFKMEQIYDEDKLPLLCTGLIDSQDRPCGVLMDYKKKIASYQQEGKLHYVLLSVNRRVQSTFSKDPSNISHPSGIPIWKDGQFLKEEEIGDPEDYNNEGEWKMYNVMLIQEFEAKTLDNGTVQEAFARRVAVGRIHEDAWNEAIKDVPHKFSKIVLR
;
A
#
# COMPACT_ATOMS: atom_id res chain seq x y z
N MET A 1 40.83 4.04 -10.85
CA MET A 1 39.37 3.78 -10.79
C MET A 1 38.78 4.66 -9.71
N SER A 2 38.08 5.73 -10.10
CA SER A 2 37.41 6.64 -9.16
C SER A 2 36.18 5.93 -8.62
N SER A 3 36.13 5.60 -7.32
CA SER A 3 34.90 5.12 -6.69
C SER A 3 33.88 6.26 -6.71
N LYS A 4 32.94 6.23 -7.65
CA LYS A 4 31.76 7.09 -7.57
C LYS A 4 31.12 6.83 -6.21
N SER A 5 30.83 7.89 -5.45
CA SER A 5 30.18 7.73 -4.14
C SER A 5 28.85 7.00 -4.37
N PRO A 6 28.48 6.02 -3.52
CA PRO A 6 27.19 5.36 -3.60
C PRO A 6 26.08 6.40 -3.73
N GLY A 7 25.09 6.12 -4.58
CA GLY A 7 24.04 7.06 -4.98
C GLY A 7 23.58 7.92 -3.82
N LYS A 8 23.63 9.25 -3.98
CA LYS A 8 23.15 10.19 -2.96
C LYS A 8 21.62 10.07 -2.88
N TRP A 9 21.14 9.05 -2.17
CA TRP A 9 19.75 8.84 -1.81
C TRP A 9 19.13 10.03 -1.10
N ILE A 10 19.98 10.76 -0.37
CA ILE A 10 19.57 11.81 0.55
C ILE A 10 20.38 13.06 0.22
N ARG A 11 19.72 14.06 -0.35
CA ARG A 11 20.25 15.43 -0.35
C ARG A 11 19.88 16.04 1.00
N HIS A 12 20.74 15.86 2.01
CA HIS A 12 20.67 16.48 3.34
C HIS A 12 19.27 16.54 3.99
N LEU A 13 18.98 15.57 4.86
CA LEU A 13 17.85 15.52 5.82
C LEU A 13 17.81 16.71 6.76
N THR A 14 17.73 17.95 6.26
CA THR A 14 17.71 19.13 7.10
C THR A 14 16.53 19.03 8.05
N ARG A 15 16.83 18.77 9.32
CA ARG A 15 15.86 18.68 10.40
C ARG A 15 14.98 19.92 10.37
N SER A 16 13.72 19.76 9.97
CA SER A 16 12.75 20.84 9.99
C SER A 16 12.66 21.32 11.44
N ARG A 17 13.14 22.55 11.70
CA ARG A 17 13.12 23.16 13.03
C ARG A 17 11.65 23.31 13.41
N SER A 18 11.27 22.74 14.54
CA SER A 18 9.91 22.78 15.08
C SER A 18 9.35 24.21 15.05
N ALA A 19 8.56 24.52 14.03
CA ALA A 19 7.61 25.61 14.09
C ALA A 19 6.47 25.17 15.03
N SER A 20 5.74 26.11 15.62
CA SER A 20 4.63 25.81 16.52
C SER A 20 3.42 25.20 15.78
N ILE A 21 3.38 23.87 15.67
CA ILE A 21 2.34 23.02 15.03
C ILE A 21 1.15 22.75 15.99
N ILE A 22 0.77 23.70 16.85
CA ILE A 22 -0.16 23.38 17.95
C ILE A 22 -1.61 23.20 17.47
N SER A 23 -2.08 23.96 16.47
CA SER A 23 -3.50 23.97 16.08
C SER A 23 -3.94 22.83 15.14
N VAL A 24 -3.03 22.26 14.34
CA VAL A 24 -3.37 21.19 13.37
C VAL A 24 -3.19 19.79 13.98
N VAL A 25 -2.30 19.66 14.96
CA VAL A 25 -2.12 18.43 15.76
C VAL A 25 -3.41 18.08 16.54
N GLU A 26 -4.23 19.07 16.90
CA GLU A 26 -5.52 18.83 17.57
C GLU A 26 -6.56 18.13 16.67
N GLU A 27 -6.60 18.44 15.36
CA GLU A 27 -7.52 17.76 14.43
C GLU A 27 -7.05 16.36 14.04
N GLU A 28 -5.74 16.13 13.97
CA GLU A 28 -5.16 14.81 13.63
C GLU A 28 -5.25 13.80 14.78
N ASN A 29 -5.10 14.28 16.01
CA ASN A 29 -5.23 13.47 17.23
C ASN A 29 -6.68 13.31 17.70
N LYS A 30 -7.66 13.86 16.95
CA LYS A 30 -9.07 13.66 17.28
C LYS A 30 -9.39 12.17 17.22
N ILE A 31 -9.83 11.64 18.37
CA ILE A 31 -10.30 10.25 18.48
C ILE A 31 -11.46 10.06 17.49
N LEU A 32 -11.30 9.09 16.59
CA LEU A 32 -12.28 8.78 15.57
C LEU A 32 -13.24 7.75 16.15
N ARG A 33 -14.52 8.07 16.09
CA ARG A 33 -15.62 7.24 16.61
C ARG A 33 -16.59 6.94 15.47
N LYS A 34 -17.48 5.98 15.71
CA LYS A 34 -18.56 5.60 14.80
C LYS A 34 -19.28 6.78 14.16
N GLU A 35 -19.54 7.85 14.92
CA GLU A 35 -20.25 9.05 14.46
C GLU A 35 -19.53 9.75 13.31
N ASN A 36 -18.20 9.74 13.29
CA ASN A 36 -17.39 10.35 12.23
C ASN A 36 -17.55 9.66 10.88
N PHE A 37 -18.01 8.40 10.88
CA PHE A 37 -18.21 7.58 9.70
C PHE A 37 -19.66 7.59 9.18
N LYS A 38 -20.60 8.24 9.88
CA LYS A 38 -22.00 8.37 9.42
C LYS A 38 -22.17 9.38 8.27
N GLN A 39 -21.21 10.27 8.11
CA GLN A 39 -21.23 11.40 7.17
C GLN A 39 -20.09 11.30 6.16
N VAL A 40 -19.68 10.08 5.80
CA VAL A 40 -18.68 9.90 4.74
C VAL A 40 -19.30 10.16 3.37
N GLU A 41 -18.49 10.71 2.46
CA GLU A 41 -18.87 10.99 1.08
C GLU A 41 -18.07 10.08 0.12
N GLY A 42 -18.51 8.83 -0.03
CA GLY A 42 -17.83 7.88 -0.88
C GLY A 42 -16.76 7.07 -0.13
N TRP A 43 -16.42 5.92 -0.72
CA TRP A 43 -15.39 5.02 -0.20
C TRP A 43 -14.02 5.68 0.03
N PHE A 44 -13.67 6.69 -0.76
CA PHE A 44 -12.38 7.36 -0.61
C PHE A 44 -12.29 8.19 0.68
N ASP A 45 -13.34 8.94 1.02
CA ASP A 45 -13.41 9.66 2.31
C ASP A 45 -13.49 8.67 3.48
N ALA A 46 -14.28 7.60 3.31
CA ALA A 46 -14.36 6.54 4.30
C ALA A 46 -12.99 5.88 4.55
N PHE A 47 -12.22 5.60 3.50
CA PHE A 47 -10.90 5.02 3.61
C PHE A 47 -9.88 5.96 4.22
N GLN A 48 -9.92 7.26 3.89
CA GLN A 48 -9.07 8.24 4.54
C GLN A 48 -9.26 8.24 6.07
N LYS A 49 -10.52 8.25 6.53
CA LYS A 49 -10.85 8.17 7.96
C LYS A 49 -10.47 6.81 8.55
N TYR A 50 -10.69 5.72 7.81
CA TYR A 50 -10.31 4.37 8.22
C TYR A 50 -8.79 4.23 8.38
N ASN A 51 -8.00 4.69 7.41
CA ASN A 51 -6.54 4.73 7.46
C ASN A 51 -6.06 5.48 8.73
N ARG A 52 -6.61 6.67 8.99
CA ARG A 52 -6.30 7.43 10.22
C ARG A 52 -6.66 6.66 11.50
N LEU A 53 -7.83 6.02 11.52
CA LEU A 53 -8.27 5.19 12.65
C LEU A 53 -7.29 4.04 12.89
N ILE A 54 -6.96 3.27 11.86
CA ILE A 54 -6.06 2.11 11.99
C ILE A 54 -4.66 2.54 12.41
N THR A 55 -4.11 3.56 11.74
CA THR A 55 -2.75 4.05 12.00
C THR A 55 -2.62 4.62 13.41
N ASN A 56 -3.55 5.48 13.83
CA ASN A 56 -3.36 6.27 15.05
C ASN A 56 -3.99 5.64 16.30
N GLN A 57 -4.99 4.77 16.15
CA GLN A 57 -5.83 4.34 17.28
C GLN A 57 -5.95 2.83 17.45
N VAL A 58 -5.76 2.03 16.39
CA VAL A 58 -6.01 0.58 16.45
C VAL A 58 -4.72 -0.23 16.43
N SER A 59 -3.91 -0.10 15.37
CA SER A 59 -2.82 -1.05 15.11
C SER A 59 -1.72 -1.07 16.17
N GLY A 60 -1.39 0.10 16.74
CA GLY A 60 -0.43 0.23 17.83
C GLY A 60 -1.02 0.12 19.24
N ASN A 61 -2.33 -0.10 19.38
CA ASN A 61 -3.03 -0.02 20.66
C ASN A 61 -3.83 -1.30 20.95
N SER A 62 -3.25 -2.18 21.77
CA SER A 62 -3.90 -3.44 22.19
C SER A 62 -5.20 -3.23 22.98
N ASN A 63 -5.45 -2.03 23.50
CA ASN A 63 -6.66 -1.71 24.27
C ASN A 63 -7.81 -1.24 23.39
N PHE A 64 -7.60 -1.03 22.09
CA PHE A 64 -8.70 -0.68 21.19
C PHE A 64 -9.65 -1.87 21.03
N SER A 65 -10.94 -1.66 21.31
CA SER A 65 -11.93 -2.74 21.27
C SER A 65 -12.18 -3.25 19.85
N ALA A 66 -12.02 -4.56 19.64
CA ALA A 66 -12.38 -5.21 18.38
C ALA A 66 -13.87 -5.05 18.04
N GLU A 67 -14.74 -4.95 19.05
CA GLU A 67 -16.16 -4.67 18.85
C GLU A 67 -16.39 -3.25 18.34
N GLU A 68 -15.63 -2.28 18.84
CA GLU A 68 -15.73 -0.90 18.38
C GLU A 68 -15.26 -0.76 16.93
N LEU A 69 -14.16 -1.41 16.57
CA LEU A 69 -13.70 -1.48 15.18
C LEU A 69 -14.78 -2.08 14.28
N SER A 70 -15.37 -3.19 14.70
CA SER A 70 -16.44 -3.87 13.95
C SER A 70 -17.68 -2.98 13.77
N LYS A 71 -18.05 -2.18 14.79
CA LYS A 71 -19.15 -1.21 14.70
C LYS A 71 -18.86 -0.08 13.71
N ILE A 72 -17.62 0.40 13.67
CA ILE A 72 -17.17 1.43 12.73
C ILE A 72 -17.21 0.87 11.30
N GLN A 73 -16.59 -0.30 11.07
CA GLN A 73 -16.60 -0.97 9.77
C GLN A 73 -18.03 -1.22 9.27
N LYS A 74 -18.92 -1.72 10.14
CA LYS A 74 -20.34 -1.89 9.81
C LYS A 74 -21.00 -0.57 9.42
N THR A 75 -20.70 0.52 10.11
CA THR A 75 -21.23 1.85 9.77
C THR A 75 -20.77 2.32 8.40
N ILE A 76 -19.50 2.10 8.05
CA ILE A 76 -18.98 2.39 6.71
C ILE A 76 -19.76 1.57 5.67
N CYS A 77 -19.92 0.27 5.90
CA CYS A 77 -20.68 -0.61 5.00
C CYS A 77 -22.15 -0.18 4.86
N ASP A 78 -22.79 0.27 5.93
CA ASP A 78 -24.18 0.74 5.91
C ASP A 78 -24.33 2.04 5.09
N VAL A 79 -23.33 2.92 5.14
CA VAL A 79 -23.35 4.23 4.44
C VAL A 79 -22.95 4.11 2.97
N GLU A 80 -21.85 3.40 2.71
CA GLU A 80 -21.16 3.32 1.42
C GLU A 80 -21.40 2.00 0.68
N GLY A 81 -22.15 1.07 1.25
CA GLY A 81 -22.24 -0.31 0.75
C GLY A 81 -20.91 -1.04 0.92
N GLY A 82 -20.74 -2.18 0.22
CA GLY A 82 -19.49 -2.96 0.29
C GLY A 82 -19.25 -3.66 1.62
N ARG A 83 -18.01 -4.13 1.84
CA ARG A 83 -17.61 -5.02 2.94
C ARG A 83 -16.16 -4.84 3.35
N PHE A 84 -15.80 -5.44 4.48
CA PHE A 84 -14.42 -5.65 4.89
C PHE A 84 -14.08 -7.14 4.82
N VAL A 85 -12.90 -7.45 4.27
CA VAL A 85 -12.33 -8.79 4.21
C VAL A 85 -11.01 -8.77 4.96
N SER A 86 -10.91 -9.56 6.04
CA SER A 86 -9.76 -9.53 6.96
C SER A 86 -9.37 -8.09 7.34
N ASP A 87 -10.36 -7.32 7.75
CA ASP A 87 -10.30 -5.90 8.08
C ASP A 87 -9.84 -4.96 6.94
N LEU A 88 -9.71 -5.41 5.69
CA LEU A 88 -9.43 -4.55 4.54
C LEU A 88 -10.73 -4.23 3.76
N PRO A 89 -10.99 -2.97 3.39
CA PRO A 89 -12.19 -2.62 2.63
C PRO A 89 -12.13 -3.19 1.21
N GLU A 90 -13.14 -3.99 0.85
CA GLU A 90 -13.25 -4.64 -0.46
C GLU A 90 -13.29 -3.63 -1.60
N ALA A 91 -13.94 -2.48 -1.40
CA ALA A 91 -14.11 -1.46 -2.42
C ALA A 91 -12.80 -0.76 -2.82
N LEU A 92 -11.77 -0.86 -1.97
CA LEU A 92 -10.46 -0.22 -2.16
C LEU A 92 -9.35 -1.22 -1.87
N PHE A 93 -9.57 -2.49 -2.22
CA PHE A 93 -8.75 -3.61 -1.76
C PHE A 93 -7.30 -3.50 -2.24
N ASP A 94 -7.09 -3.00 -3.46
CA ASP A 94 -5.77 -2.74 -4.02
C ASP A 94 -4.97 -1.68 -3.25
N ILE A 95 -5.61 -0.59 -2.82
CA ILE A 95 -5.00 0.43 -1.95
C ILE A 95 -4.80 -0.15 -0.55
N ALA A 96 -5.80 -0.87 -0.03
CA ALA A 96 -5.75 -1.44 1.31
C ALA A 96 -4.63 -2.47 1.46
N LEU A 97 -4.27 -3.20 0.40
CA LEU A 97 -3.12 -4.12 0.37
C LEU A 97 -1.76 -3.41 0.45
N LEU A 98 -1.72 -2.09 0.26
CA LEU A 98 -0.52 -1.25 0.36
C LEU A 98 -0.25 -0.77 1.79
N TRP A 99 -0.85 -1.39 2.81
CA TRP A 99 -0.44 -1.15 4.19
C TRP A 99 1.05 -1.50 4.38
N CYS A 100 1.74 -0.90 5.33
CA CYS A 100 3.10 -1.33 5.71
C CYS A 100 3.33 -1.19 7.22
N PRO A 101 4.45 -1.75 7.73
CA PRO A 101 4.88 -1.49 9.09
C PRO A 101 5.13 -0.01 9.34
N ALA A 102 4.71 0.47 10.52
CA ALA A 102 5.08 1.79 11.06
C ALA A 102 6.09 1.67 12.22
N GLY A 103 6.59 0.46 12.47
CA GLY A 103 7.58 0.13 13.48
C GLY A 103 7.95 -1.35 13.39
N ASP A 104 8.55 -1.88 14.46
CA ASP A 104 8.80 -3.31 14.56
C ASP A 104 7.48 -4.08 14.60
N MET A 105 7.42 -5.16 13.80
CA MET A 105 6.24 -6.00 13.68
C MET A 105 6.59 -7.47 13.76
N THR A 106 5.71 -8.24 14.41
CA THR A 106 5.82 -9.69 14.50
C THR A 106 4.53 -10.33 14.01
N ARG A 107 4.63 -11.48 13.35
CA ARG A 107 3.44 -12.22 12.91
C ARG A 107 2.78 -12.85 14.14
N LYS A 108 1.45 -12.75 14.24
CA LYS A 108 0.70 -13.48 15.27
C LYS A 108 0.85 -14.98 15.06
N SER A 109 0.95 -15.72 16.16
CA SER A 109 1.04 -17.18 16.07
C SER A 109 -0.28 -17.77 15.55
N VAL A 110 -0.23 -18.99 14.99
CA VAL A 110 -1.43 -19.68 14.46
C VAL A 110 -2.50 -19.86 15.54
N GLY A 111 -2.11 -19.97 16.82
CA GLY A 111 -3.03 -20.02 17.95
C GLY A 111 -3.65 -18.68 18.33
N GLU A 112 -3.02 -17.56 17.98
CA GLU A 112 -3.52 -16.20 18.24
C GLU A 112 -4.42 -15.68 17.12
N SER A 113 -4.17 -16.07 15.87
CA SER A 113 -4.89 -15.54 14.73
C SER A 113 -4.87 -16.46 13.52
N SER A 114 -6.03 -16.66 12.90
CA SER A 114 -6.19 -17.27 11.57
C SER A 114 -6.09 -16.25 10.44
N GLU A 115 -5.71 -15.00 10.75
CA GLU A 115 -5.73 -13.93 9.76
C GLU A 115 -4.54 -14.05 8.80
N PRO A 116 -4.75 -13.77 7.51
CA PRO A 116 -3.77 -14.01 6.45
C PRO A 116 -2.57 -13.07 6.47
N SER A 117 -1.48 -13.46 5.80
CA SER A 117 -0.24 -12.64 5.77
C SER A 117 -0.41 -11.30 5.08
N TRP A 118 -1.37 -11.22 4.16
CA TRP A 118 -1.69 -10.02 3.39
C TRP A 118 -2.60 -9.05 4.15
N SER A 119 -3.16 -9.42 5.30
CA SER A 119 -3.90 -8.50 6.18
C SER A 119 -3.01 -7.98 7.30
N TRP A 120 -3.14 -6.69 7.64
CA TRP A 120 -2.42 -6.10 8.78
C TRP A 120 -2.82 -6.73 10.11
N LYS A 121 -4.06 -7.24 10.21
CA LYS A 121 -4.60 -7.82 11.45
C LYS A 121 -3.91 -9.12 11.85
N GLY A 122 -3.26 -9.80 10.91
CA GLY A 122 -2.43 -10.98 11.16
C GLY A 122 -1.12 -10.68 11.89
N TRP A 123 -0.84 -9.42 12.22
CA TRP A 123 0.42 -8.98 12.80
C TRP A 123 0.22 -8.20 14.09
N ASN A 124 1.25 -8.20 14.93
CA ASN A 124 1.39 -7.35 16.10
C ASN A 124 2.31 -6.18 15.75
N GLY A 125 1.94 -4.97 16.15
CA GLY A 125 2.69 -3.74 15.89
C GLY A 125 1.90 -2.73 15.07
N ALA A 126 2.38 -1.47 15.09
CA ALA A 126 1.73 -0.38 14.39
C ALA A 126 1.87 -0.53 12.86
N VAL A 127 0.80 -0.22 12.14
CA VAL A 127 0.77 -0.17 10.68
C VAL A 127 0.31 1.18 10.19
N ASN A 128 0.58 1.46 8.92
CA ASN A 128 0.13 2.65 8.21
C ASN A 128 -0.24 2.28 6.77
N PHE A 129 -0.80 3.25 6.03
CA PHE A 129 -1.08 3.12 4.60
C PHE A 129 -0.36 4.27 3.87
N PRO A 130 0.96 4.15 3.65
CA PRO A 130 1.82 5.23 3.16
C PRO A 130 1.45 5.68 1.75
N PHE A 131 0.89 4.77 0.95
CA PHE A 131 0.62 4.99 -0.46
C PHE A 131 -0.84 5.33 -0.75
N ASP A 132 -1.62 5.60 0.30
CA ASP A 132 -2.97 6.13 0.18
C ASP A 132 -2.94 7.48 -0.55
N PRO A 133 -3.55 7.60 -1.74
CA PRO A 133 -3.60 8.88 -2.46
C PRO A 133 -4.37 9.96 -1.69
N SER A 134 -5.22 9.61 -0.71
CA SER A 134 -5.99 10.57 0.10
C SER A 134 -5.15 11.31 1.13
N SER A 135 -4.03 10.73 1.55
CA SER A 135 -3.08 11.34 2.50
C SER A 135 -2.06 12.23 1.80
N CYS A 136 -2.02 12.22 0.47
CA CYS A 136 -1.18 13.09 -0.36
C CYS A 136 -1.84 14.49 -0.54
N PRO A 137 -1.21 15.60 -0.11
CA PRO A 137 -1.71 16.97 -0.25
C PRO A 137 -1.88 17.39 -1.69
N ASP A 138 -0.98 16.94 -2.56
CA ASP A 138 -1.01 17.30 -3.98
C ASP A 138 -2.31 16.82 -4.63
N VAL A 139 -2.87 15.72 -4.11
CA VAL A 139 -4.15 15.13 -4.52
C VAL A 139 -5.36 15.83 -3.88
N ARG A 140 -5.18 16.63 -2.81
CA ARG A 140 -6.29 17.25 -2.07
C ARG A 140 -6.92 18.46 -2.75
N ARG A 141 -6.30 19.05 -3.79
CA ARG A 141 -6.94 20.14 -4.54
C ARG A 141 -8.10 19.57 -5.36
N ARG A 142 -9.32 19.66 -4.78
CA ARG A 142 -10.58 19.38 -5.48
C ARG A 142 -10.57 20.12 -6.82
N GLY A 143 -10.67 19.39 -7.93
CA GLY A 143 -10.90 19.94 -9.27
C GLY A 143 -9.71 20.03 -10.23
N GLN A 144 -8.48 19.67 -9.84
CA GLN A 144 -7.34 19.72 -10.78
C GLN A 144 -7.09 18.41 -11.55
N ALA A 145 -7.42 17.26 -10.99
CA ALA A 145 -7.30 15.97 -11.67
C ALA A 145 -8.50 15.07 -11.33
N GLU A 146 -9.05 14.42 -12.35
CA GLU A 146 -10.23 13.55 -12.20
C GLU A 146 -9.87 12.20 -11.55
N VAL A 147 -8.69 11.66 -11.88
CA VAL A 147 -8.19 10.36 -11.42
C VAL A 147 -6.77 10.52 -10.88
N PHE A 148 -6.48 9.92 -9.71
CA PHE A 148 -5.17 10.00 -9.04
C PHE A 148 -4.48 8.65 -8.83
N PHE A 149 -5.24 7.58 -8.91
CA PHE A 149 -4.77 6.23 -8.69
C PHE A 149 -5.39 5.34 -9.76
N LYS A 150 -4.58 4.47 -10.36
CA LYS A 150 -5.05 3.52 -11.33
C LYS A 150 -4.63 2.13 -10.91
N SER A 151 -5.61 1.29 -10.65
CA SER A 151 -5.36 -0.11 -10.35
C SER A 151 -4.77 -0.82 -11.57
N LYS A 152 -3.83 -1.73 -11.34
CA LYS A 152 -3.33 -2.67 -12.36
C LYS A 152 -3.91 -4.07 -12.15
N ILE A 153 -4.64 -4.28 -11.04
CA ILE A 153 -5.31 -5.55 -10.75
C ILE A 153 -6.78 -5.44 -11.17
N THR A 154 -7.23 -6.39 -11.98
CA THR A 154 -8.63 -6.47 -12.46
C THR A 154 -9.56 -7.09 -11.43
N SER A 155 -9.08 -8.13 -10.74
CA SER A 155 -9.85 -8.82 -9.72
C SER A 155 -8.95 -9.59 -8.76
N PHE A 156 -9.45 -9.77 -7.55
CA PHE A 156 -8.90 -10.65 -6.54
C PHE A 156 -9.84 -11.82 -6.28
N GLU A 157 -9.29 -12.93 -5.81
CA GLU A 157 -10.05 -14.14 -5.52
C GLU A 157 -9.60 -14.71 -4.16
N LEU A 158 -10.55 -14.95 -3.28
CA LEU A 158 -10.34 -15.55 -1.98
C LEU A 158 -10.79 -17.02 -2.00
N GLY A 159 -10.10 -17.86 -1.24
CA GLY A 159 -10.54 -19.22 -0.93
C GLY A 159 -9.75 -20.32 -1.65
N PRO A 160 -10.33 -21.49 -1.94
CA PRO A 160 -9.67 -22.51 -2.74
C PRO A 160 -9.62 -22.13 -4.23
N GLU A 161 -8.76 -22.80 -5.01
CA GLU A 161 -8.66 -22.57 -6.47
C GLU A 161 -9.97 -22.90 -7.21
N SER A 162 -10.63 -23.96 -6.77
CA SER A 162 -11.91 -24.44 -7.28
C SER A 162 -12.88 -24.68 -6.13
N GLY A 163 -14.17 -24.47 -6.39
CA GLY A 163 -15.25 -24.80 -5.47
C GLY A 163 -16.18 -23.63 -5.15
N PRO A 164 -17.30 -23.90 -4.47
CA PRO A 164 -18.32 -22.91 -4.15
C PRO A 164 -17.86 -21.89 -3.09
N GLU A 165 -16.74 -22.16 -2.40
CA GLU A 165 -16.15 -21.26 -1.40
C GLU A 165 -15.30 -20.15 -2.02
N ARG A 166 -15.01 -20.22 -3.33
CA ARG A 166 -14.24 -19.19 -4.05
C ARG A 166 -15.04 -17.90 -4.12
N TYR A 167 -14.48 -16.84 -3.56
CA TYR A 167 -15.09 -15.51 -3.55
C TYR A 167 -14.27 -14.55 -4.41
N ARG A 168 -14.92 -13.91 -5.40
CA ARG A 168 -14.23 -12.98 -6.31
C ARG A 168 -14.54 -11.54 -5.96
N ILE A 169 -13.51 -10.80 -5.58
CA ILE A 169 -13.54 -9.34 -5.45
C ILE A 169 -13.21 -8.76 -6.83
N LEU A 170 -14.20 -8.13 -7.45
CA LEU A 170 -13.96 -7.33 -8.65
C LEU A 170 -13.53 -5.94 -8.22
N ASN A 171 -12.45 -5.44 -8.80
CA ASN A 171 -11.93 -4.11 -8.50
C ASN A 171 -12.81 -3.07 -9.21
N ARG A 172 -13.38 -2.11 -8.47
CA ARG A 172 -14.41 -1.18 -8.98
C ARG A 172 -14.33 0.16 -8.30
N ALA A 173 -14.54 1.22 -9.08
CA ALA A 173 -14.96 2.50 -8.56
C ALA A 173 -16.48 2.41 -8.50
N MET A 174 -17.04 2.15 -7.32
CA MET A 174 -18.48 2.29 -7.13
C MET A 174 -18.79 3.79 -7.05
N PRO A 175 -19.59 4.39 -7.95
CA PRO A 175 -20.40 5.52 -7.56
C PRO A 175 -21.72 4.94 -7.03
N LEU A 176 -21.71 4.46 -5.78
CA LEU A 176 -22.84 3.73 -5.20
C LEU A 176 -24.08 4.62 -4.97
N LYS A 177 -23.92 5.94 -5.10
CA LYS A 177 -25.00 6.93 -5.10
C LYS A 177 -24.67 8.01 -6.13
N VAL A 178 -24.76 7.68 -7.42
CA VAL A 178 -24.95 8.74 -8.43
C VAL A 178 -26.33 9.33 -8.18
N GLY A 179 -26.42 10.32 -7.31
CA GLY A 179 -27.51 11.29 -7.46
C GLY A 179 -27.39 11.84 -8.88
N LEU A 180 -28.50 11.99 -9.59
CA LEU A 180 -28.55 12.45 -10.99
C LEU A 180 -27.75 13.75 -11.24
N ASP A 181 -27.41 14.50 -10.17
CA ASP A 181 -26.65 15.75 -10.20
C ASP A 181 -25.23 15.69 -9.60
N SER A 182 -24.76 14.55 -9.08
CA SER A 182 -23.41 14.50 -8.47
C SER A 182 -22.33 14.37 -9.54
N LYS A 183 -21.68 15.49 -9.86
CA LYS A 183 -20.43 15.55 -10.67
C LYS A 183 -19.22 14.97 -9.90
N GLN A 184 -19.39 13.88 -9.18
CA GLN A 184 -18.28 13.23 -8.49
C GLN A 184 -17.48 12.40 -9.50
N HIS A 185 -16.33 12.94 -9.89
CA HIS A 185 -15.38 12.25 -10.75
C HIS A 185 -14.74 11.05 -10.02
N PRO A 186 -14.51 9.91 -10.70
CA PRO A 186 -13.93 8.73 -10.09
C PRO A 186 -12.46 8.97 -9.74
N ARG A 187 -12.13 9.06 -8.45
CA ARG A 187 -10.75 9.27 -7.98
C ARG A 187 -9.81 8.11 -8.31
N ILE A 188 -10.36 6.93 -8.62
CA ILE A 188 -9.64 5.72 -8.96
C ILE A 188 -10.13 5.19 -10.30
N GLU A 189 -9.19 4.89 -11.19
CA GLU A 189 -9.44 4.18 -12.43
C GLU A 189 -9.15 2.69 -12.25
N TYR A 190 -10.10 1.85 -12.65
CA TYR A 190 -9.96 0.40 -12.65
C TYR A 190 -9.93 -0.14 -14.09
N PRO A 191 -9.23 -1.26 -14.36
CA PRO A 191 -9.01 -1.74 -15.73
C PRO A 191 -10.25 -2.25 -16.48
N THR A 192 -11.47 -2.23 -15.91
CA THR A 192 -12.66 -2.81 -16.53
C THR A 192 -13.79 -1.80 -16.72
N GLY A 193 -14.32 -1.72 -17.95
CA GLY A 193 -15.48 -0.90 -18.33
C GLY A 193 -16.85 -1.54 -18.05
N GLY A 194 -16.91 -2.63 -17.26
CA GLY A 194 -18.14 -3.34 -16.93
C GLY A 194 -18.52 -3.19 -15.45
N LEU A 195 -19.67 -2.59 -15.18
CA LEU A 195 -20.33 -2.61 -13.87
C LEU A 195 -20.83 -4.03 -13.57
N HIS A 196 -20.11 -4.76 -12.73
CA HIS A 196 -20.60 -6.03 -12.18
C HIS A 196 -20.97 -5.82 -10.71
N LEU A 197 -22.14 -6.29 -10.27
CA LEU A 197 -22.63 -6.16 -8.89
C LEU A 197 -21.79 -6.98 -7.89
N LEU A 198 -21.78 -6.60 -6.61
CA LEU A 198 -21.08 -7.34 -5.56
C LEU A 198 -21.67 -8.75 -5.52
N ALA A 199 -20.83 -9.76 -5.32
CA ALA A 199 -21.35 -11.10 -5.07
C ALA A 199 -22.30 -10.99 -3.85
N PRO A 200 -23.59 -11.36 -4.00
CA PRO A 200 -24.60 -11.09 -2.99
C PRO A 200 -24.28 -11.81 -1.67
N GLU A 201 -23.57 -12.93 -1.73
CA GLU A 201 -23.20 -13.73 -0.56
C GLU A 201 -21.83 -13.31 0.00
N GLN A 202 -21.71 -13.31 1.33
CA GLN A 202 -20.40 -13.19 2.00
C GLN A 202 -19.54 -14.43 1.71
N PRO A 203 -18.21 -14.31 1.72
CA PRO A 203 -17.35 -15.48 1.74
C PRO A 203 -17.78 -16.38 2.90
N LYS A 204 -18.19 -17.62 2.61
CA LYS A 204 -18.71 -18.56 3.62
C LYS A 204 -17.63 -19.09 4.55
N THR A 205 -16.37 -18.98 4.15
CA THR A 205 -15.22 -19.52 4.86
C THR A 205 -14.22 -18.39 5.13
N GLN A 206 -13.54 -18.43 6.29
CA GLN A 206 -12.31 -17.66 6.46
C GLN A 206 -11.30 -18.18 5.43
N CYS A 207 -10.95 -17.32 4.48
CA CYS A 207 -10.01 -17.66 3.42
C CYS A 207 -8.69 -16.95 3.68
N ASP A 208 -7.65 -17.72 3.99
CA ASP A 208 -6.29 -17.23 4.13
C ASP A 208 -5.63 -16.93 2.78
N THR A 209 -6.14 -17.54 1.72
CA THR A 209 -5.53 -17.51 0.40
C THR A 209 -6.14 -16.42 -0.47
N LEU A 210 -5.29 -15.54 -1.00
CA LEU A 210 -5.63 -14.45 -1.91
C LEU A 210 -4.95 -14.68 -3.26
N ARG A 211 -5.72 -14.74 -4.35
CA ARG A 211 -5.22 -14.93 -5.71
C ARG A 211 -5.54 -13.73 -6.58
N PHE A 212 -4.61 -13.38 -7.45
CA PHE A 212 -4.80 -12.35 -8.47
C PHE A 212 -3.77 -12.53 -9.58
N THR A 213 -3.95 -11.81 -10.68
CA THR A 213 -3.02 -11.82 -11.81
C THR A 213 -2.38 -10.44 -11.93
N ALA A 214 -1.06 -10.41 -11.99
CA ALA A 214 -0.29 -9.17 -11.98
C ALA A 214 0.99 -9.32 -12.80
N GLN A 215 1.55 -8.19 -13.23
CA GLN A 215 2.91 -8.17 -13.74
C GLN A 215 3.88 -8.40 -12.58
N LYS A 216 4.90 -9.23 -12.82
CA LYS A 216 5.90 -9.60 -11.83
C LYS A 216 7.30 -9.47 -12.42
N ILE A 217 8.26 -9.04 -11.61
CA ILE A 217 9.69 -9.00 -11.96
C ILE A 217 10.55 -9.55 -10.83
N ASP A 218 11.69 -10.14 -11.17
CA ASP A 218 12.63 -10.67 -10.20
C ASP A 218 13.19 -9.55 -9.32
N ALA A 219 13.35 -9.80 -8.01
CA ALA A 219 13.82 -8.77 -7.10
C ALA A 219 15.27 -8.33 -7.37
N SER A 220 16.07 -9.17 -8.02
CA SER A 220 17.44 -8.86 -8.44
C SER A 220 17.54 -7.78 -9.52
N ALA A 221 16.41 -7.40 -10.15
CA ALA A 221 16.35 -6.28 -11.09
C ALA A 221 16.71 -4.93 -10.46
N PHE A 222 16.64 -4.82 -9.12
CA PHE A 222 17.04 -3.60 -8.40
C PHE A 222 17.96 -3.94 -7.23
N LYS A 223 19.01 -3.12 -7.06
CA LYS A 223 19.88 -3.20 -5.89
C LYS A 223 19.20 -2.52 -4.70
N MET A 224 19.24 -3.16 -3.54
CA MET A 224 18.67 -2.62 -2.30
C MET A 224 19.73 -1.91 -1.44
N GLU A 225 19.41 -0.71 -0.96
CA GLU A 225 20.26 0.05 -0.03
C GLU A 225 19.46 0.52 1.19
N GLN A 226 20.02 0.35 2.39
CA GLN A 226 19.39 0.84 3.60
C GLN A 226 19.50 2.37 3.63
N ILE A 227 18.39 3.05 3.86
CA ILE A 227 18.36 4.50 4.01
C ILE A 227 18.59 4.82 5.49
N TYR A 228 19.40 5.84 5.76
CA TYR A 228 19.75 6.28 7.11
C TYR A 228 19.45 7.76 7.28
N ASP A 229 19.13 8.20 8.48
CA ASP A 229 18.97 9.63 8.76
C ASP A 229 20.31 10.39 8.94
N GLU A 230 20.25 11.69 9.25
CA GLU A 230 21.46 12.51 9.53
C GLU A 230 22.29 11.95 10.70
N ASP A 231 21.62 11.33 11.67
CA ASP A 231 22.22 10.72 12.85
C ASP A 231 22.74 9.29 12.56
N LYS A 232 22.66 8.84 11.29
CA LYS A 232 23.00 7.50 10.82
C LYS A 232 22.15 6.40 11.45
N LEU A 233 20.95 6.72 11.91
CA LEU A 233 19.97 5.73 12.34
C LEU A 233 19.23 5.18 11.12
N PRO A 234 19.04 3.85 11.01
CA PRO A 234 18.35 3.27 9.87
C PRO A 234 16.88 3.68 9.89
N LEU A 235 16.38 4.17 8.75
CA LEU A 235 14.96 4.44 8.56
C LEU A 235 14.20 3.16 8.23
N LEU A 236 12.90 3.13 8.52
CA LEU A 236 11.99 2.01 8.16
C LEU A 236 11.66 2.02 6.65
N CYS A 237 12.69 2.17 5.82
CA CYS A 237 12.61 2.07 4.39
C CYS A 237 13.96 1.65 3.79
N THR A 238 13.88 0.98 2.65
CA THR A 238 15.01 0.51 1.86
C THR A 238 14.91 1.12 0.48
N GLY A 239 15.95 1.82 0.04
CA GLY A 239 16.06 2.37 -1.30
C GLY A 239 16.31 1.28 -2.34
N LEU A 240 15.75 1.49 -3.54
CA LEU A 240 15.93 0.66 -4.73
C LEU A 240 16.75 1.39 -5.80
N ILE A 241 17.86 0.80 -6.23
CA ILE A 241 18.71 1.34 -7.30
C ILE A 241 18.50 0.51 -8.56
N ASP A 242 18.33 1.17 -9.71
CA ASP A 242 18.19 0.52 -11.00
C ASP A 242 19.54 0.04 -11.61
N SER A 243 19.47 -0.55 -12.80
CA SER A 243 20.63 -1.02 -13.56
C SER A 243 21.61 0.08 -13.97
N GLN A 244 21.19 1.35 -13.91
CA GLN A 244 22.00 2.53 -14.24
C GLN A 244 22.60 3.21 -13.00
N ASP A 245 22.50 2.56 -11.83
CA ASP A 245 22.94 3.09 -10.53
C ASP A 245 22.16 4.34 -10.07
N ARG A 246 20.89 4.48 -10.52
CA ARG A 246 20.00 5.58 -10.14
C ARG A 246 19.03 5.15 -9.04
N PRO A 247 18.79 5.99 -8.01
CA PRO A 247 17.68 5.81 -7.09
C PRO A 247 16.35 5.76 -7.85
N CYS A 248 15.60 4.67 -7.75
CA CYS A 248 14.42 4.43 -8.58
C CYS A 248 13.16 4.09 -7.78
N GLY A 249 13.24 4.06 -6.45
CA GLY A 249 12.11 3.64 -5.62
C GLY A 249 12.51 3.29 -4.20
N VAL A 250 11.53 2.78 -3.45
CA VAL A 250 11.72 2.33 -2.07
C VAL A 250 10.83 1.14 -1.74
N LEU A 251 11.21 0.44 -0.68
CA LEU A 251 10.39 -0.52 0.05
C LEU A 251 10.23 -0.09 1.49
N MET A 252 9.04 -0.29 2.05
CA MET A 252 8.69 0.08 3.42
C MET A 252 8.99 -1.07 4.39
N ASP A 253 10.27 -1.42 4.49
CA ASP A 253 10.81 -2.31 5.53
C ASP A 253 12.34 -2.09 5.63
N TYR A 254 12.96 -2.60 6.68
CA TYR A 254 14.40 -2.58 6.86
C TYR A 254 15.08 -3.57 5.90
N LYS A 255 16.21 -3.16 5.30
CA LYS A 255 16.99 -3.99 4.38
C LYS A 255 17.41 -5.31 5.03
N LYS A 256 17.82 -5.26 6.30
CA LYS A 256 18.24 -6.44 7.06
C LYS A 256 17.12 -7.49 7.13
N LYS A 257 15.88 -7.06 7.32
CA LYS A 257 14.70 -7.93 7.39
C LYS A 257 14.32 -8.45 6.01
N ILE A 258 14.43 -7.63 4.96
CA ILE A 258 14.21 -8.08 3.58
C ILE A 258 15.24 -9.16 3.19
N ALA A 259 16.51 -8.96 3.57
CA ALA A 259 17.60 -9.89 3.27
C ALA A 259 17.43 -11.27 3.93
N SER A 260 16.75 -11.40 5.08
CA SER A 260 16.48 -12.72 5.67
C SER A 260 15.53 -13.54 4.80
N TYR A 261 14.57 -12.91 4.13
CA TYR A 261 13.65 -13.63 3.22
C TYR A 261 14.34 -14.14 1.95
N GLN A 262 15.40 -13.47 1.49
CA GLN A 262 16.19 -13.92 0.33
C GLN A 262 16.86 -15.27 0.55
N GLN A 263 17.17 -15.62 1.81
CA GLN A 263 17.81 -16.89 2.15
C GLN A 263 16.85 -18.07 2.06
N GLU A 264 15.55 -17.81 2.19
CA GLU A 264 14.50 -18.82 2.28
C GLU A 264 13.71 -19.03 0.98
N GLY A 265 13.81 -18.10 0.02
CA GLY A 265 13.04 -18.19 -1.23
C GLY A 265 13.34 -17.09 -2.24
N LYS A 266 12.78 -17.23 -3.44
CA LYS A 266 12.94 -16.23 -4.51
C LYS A 266 12.05 -15.03 -4.24
N LEU A 267 12.63 -13.84 -4.31
CA LEU A 267 11.90 -12.59 -4.15
C LEU A 267 11.47 -12.02 -5.50
N HIS A 268 10.28 -11.45 -5.55
CA HIS A 268 9.76 -10.78 -6.73
C HIS A 268 8.98 -9.51 -6.37
N TYR A 269 9.03 -8.52 -7.24
CA TYR A 269 8.12 -7.38 -7.19
C TYR A 269 6.87 -7.65 -8.01
N VAL A 270 5.72 -7.29 -7.47
CA VAL A 270 4.41 -7.44 -8.09
C VAL A 270 3.78 -6.05 -8.24
N LEU A 271 3.40 -5.70 -9.47
CA LEU A 271 2.75 -4.42 -9.77
C LEU A 271 1.27 -4.45 -9.36
N LEU A 272 0.87 -3.55 -8.46
CA LEU A 272 -0.50 -3.47 -7.97
C LEU A 272 -1.27 -2.31 -8.58
N SER A 273 -0.64 -1.14 -8.66
CA SER A 273 -1.27 0.08 -9.13
C SER A 273 -0.24 1.13 -9.55
N VAL A 274 -0.72 2.23 -10.11
CA VAL A 274 0.09 3.40 -10.45
C VAL A 274 -0.56 4.66 -9.89
N ASN A 275 0.26 5.56 -9.38
CA ASN A 275 -0.18 6.87 -8.91
C ASN A 275 0.09 7.92 -9.97
N ARG A 276 -0.86 8.85 -10.08
CA ARG A 276 -0.66 10.06 -10.85
C ARG A 276 0.34 10.95 -10.11
N ARG A 277 1.39 11.38 -10.80
CA ARG A 277 2.25 12.45 -10.33
C ARG A 277 1.45 13.74 -10.41
N VAL A 278 1.37 14.42 -9.28
CA VAL A 278 0.85 15.77 -9.21
C VAL A 278 2.03 16.66 -8.87
N GLN A 279 2.29 17.69 -9.66
CA GLN A 279 3.33 18.65 -9.31
C GLN A 279 3.00 19.26 -7.96
N SER A 280 3.94 19.21 -7.02
CA SER A 280 3.79 19.91 -5.74
C SER A 280 3.60 21.39 -6.01
N THR A 281 2.39 21.86 -5.78
CA THR A 281 2.01 23.27 -5.95
C THR A 281 2.01 23.99 -4.61
N PHE A 282 2.52 23.35 -3.56
CA PHE A 282 2.58 23.91 -2.22
C PHE A 282 3.83 24.78 -2.06
N SER A 283 3.63 26.01 -1.58
CA SER A 283 4.70 26.68 -0.84
C SER A 283 5.07 25.80 0.35
N LYS A 284 6.35 25.75 0.72
CA LYS A 284 6.89 25.04 1.91
C LYS A 284 6.23 25.56 3.19
N ASP A 285 4.97 25.22 3.42
CA ASP A 285 4.22 25.62 4.60
C ASP A 285 4.42 24.54 5.68
N PRO A 286 5.15 24.88 6.76
CA PRO A 286 5.44 23.94 7.83
C PRO A 286 4.17 23.45 8.55
N SER A 287 3.01 24.10 8.38
CA SER A 287 1.74 23.71 9.01
C SER A 287 0.97 22.59 8.30
N ASN A 288 1.28 22.27 7.04
CA ASN A 288 0.50 21.30 6.25
C ASN A 288 1.00 19.85 6.39
N ILE A 289 0.41 19.04 7.28
CA ILE A 289 0.89 17.69 7.71
C ILE A 289 0.60 16.57 6.69
N SER A 290 0.22 16.96 5.47
CA SER A 290 0.03 16.04 4.38
C SER A 290 1.39 15.60 3.82
N HIS A 291 1.57 14.32 3.47
CA HIS A 291 2.83 13.81 2.94
C HIS A 291 3.17 14.47 1.59
N PRO A 292 4.26 15.27 1.40
CA PRO A 292 4.58 15.89 0.10
C PRO A 292 4.64 14.88 -1.06
N SER A 293 4.66 15.27 -2.33
CA SER A 293 5.04 14.32 -3.39
C SER A 293 6.31 13.55 -2.95
N GLY A 294 6.31 12.21 -3.07
CA GLY A 294 7.42 11.37 -2.60
C GLY A 294 7.03 10.22 -1.65
N ILE A 295 7.99 9.80 -0.82
CA ILE A 295 7.95 8.59 0.00
C ILE A 295 7.81 8.94 1.49
N PRO A 296 6.77 8.44 2.17
CA PRO A 296 6.58 8.66 3.60
C PRO A 296 7.62 7.96 4.44
N ILE A 297 8.58 8.71 4.95
CA ILE A 297 9.48 8.27 5.99
C ILE A 297 8.82 8.48 7.35
N TRP A 298 8.79 7.43 8.17
CA TRP A 298 8.31 7.52 9.55
C TRP A 298 9.49 7.39 10.51
N LYS A 299 9.50 8.21 11.56
CA LYS A 299 10.42 8.11 12.68
C LYS A 299 9.62 8.36 13.96
N ASP A 300 9.74 7.43 14.92
CA ASP A 300 9.10 7.52 16.23
C ASP A 300 7.57 7.73 16.17
N GLY A 301 6.90 7.04 15.24
CA GLY A 301 5.44 7.14 15.06
C GLY A 301 4.97 8.45 14.42
N GLN A 302 5.89 9.29 13.94
CA GLN A 302 5.59 10.54 13.24
C GLN A 302 6.18 10.55 11.84
N PHE A 303 5.54 11.31 10.95
CA PHE A 303 5.98 11.48 9.59
C PHE A 303 7.16 12.47 9.52
N LEU A 304 8.31 12.04 8.99
CA LEU A 304 9.43 12.92 8.66
C LEU A 304 9.08 13.68 7.38
N LYS A 305 8.35 14.77 7.58
CA LYS A 305 7.94 15.73 6.57
C LYS A 305 9.19 16.43 6.03
N GLU A 306 9.50 16.23 4.75
CA GLU A 306 10.16 17.20 3.82
C GLU A 306 11.04 16.60 2.71
N GLU A 307 11.17 15.27 2.56
CA GLU A 307 12.10 14.73 1.55
C GLU A 307 11.47 13.84 0.48
N GLU A 308 11.58 14.29 -0.78
CA GLU A 308 11.47 13.42 -1.95
C GLU A 308 12.68 12.49 -1.98
N ILE A 309 12.54 11.28 -1.44
CA ILE A 309 13.52 10.24 -1.68
C ILE A 309 13.45 9.86 -3.17
N GLY A 310 14.54 10.10 -3.89
CA GLY A 310 14.81 9.39 -5.14
C GLY A 310 13.82 9.65 -6.27
N ASP A 311 13.42 10.91 -6.49
CA ASP A 311 12.99 11.36 -7.83
C ASP A 311 14.23 11.96 -8.52
N PRO A 312 15.15 11.13 -9.06
CA PRO A 312 16.34 11.66 -9.69
C PRO A 312 15.91 12.52 -10.88
N GLU A 313 16.58 13.66 -11.03
CA GLU A 313 16.45 14.55 -12.21
C GLU A 313 16.66 13.79 -13.54
N ASP A 314 17.22 12.58 -13.47
CA ASP A 314 17.57 11.69 -14.57
C ASP A 314 16.41 10.85 -15.15
N TYR A 315 15.23 10.79 -14.53
CA TYR A 315 14.07 10.12 -15.13
C TYR A 315 13.26 11.07 -16.02
N ASN A 316 12.58 10.49 -17.02
CA ASN A 316 11.70 11.29 -17.85
C ASN A 316 10.45 11.66 -17.04
N ASN A 317 10.47 12.91 -16.57
CA ASN A 317 9.39 13.52 -15.82
C ASN A 317 8.18 13.90 -16.68
N GLU A 318 8.24 13.68 -17.99
CA GLU A 318 7.11 13.83 -18.91
C GLU A 318 6.13 12.66 -18.74
N GLY A 319 4.89 12.98 -18.34
CA GLY A 319 3.80 12.03 -18.20
C GLY A 319 3.21 12.02 -16.80
N GLU A 320 1.92 11.71 -16.73
CA GLU A 320 1.16 11.86 -15.49
C GLU A 320 1.27 10.65 -14.57
N TRP A 321 1.67 9.46 -15.03
CA TRP A 321 1.54 8.19 -14.29
C TRP A 321 2.89 7.53 -14.00
N LYS A 322 3.69 8.11 -13.11
CA LYS A 322 5.13 7.76 -13.00
C LYS A 322 5.53 6.87 -11.85
N MET A 323 4.68 6.69 -10.84
CA MET A 323 5.04 5.90 -9.65
C MET A 323 4.18 4.65 -9.55
N TYR A 324 4.80 3.50 -9.79
CA TYR A 324 4.18 2.20 -9.57
C TYR A 324 4.20 1.85 -8.10
N ASN A 325 3.04 1.49 -7.54
CA ASN A 325 2.98 0.86 -6.22
C ASN A 325 3.16 -0.65 -6.41
N VAL A 326 4.11 -1.20 -5.67
CA VAL A 326 4.54 -2.58 -5.81
C VAL A 326 4.45 -3.31 -4.48
N MET A 327 4.28 -4.63 -4.56
CA MET A 327 4.43 -5.54 -3.42
C MET A 327 5.65 -6.41 -3.66
N LEU A 328 6.55 -6.46 -2.69
CA LEU A 328 7.61 -7.46 -2.64
C LEU A 328 7.03 -8.74 -2.04
N ILE A 329 7.17 -9.85 -2.76
CA ILE A 329 6.71 -11.17 -2.33
C ILE A 329 7.87 -12.16 -2.29
N GLN A 330 7.76 -13.17 -1.43
CA GLN A 330 8.63 -14.33 -1.39
C GLN A 330 7.87 -15.54 -1.91
N GLU A 331 8.33 -16.14 -3.00
CA GLU A 331 7.69 -17.29 -3.62
C GLU A 331 8.24 -18.62 -3.10
N PHE A 332 7.32 -19.56 -2.93
CA PHE A 332 7.57 -20.95 -2.57
C PHE A 332 7.05 -21.85 -3.68
N GLU A 333 7.89 -22.79 -4.11
CA GLU A 333 7.53 -23.74 -5.16
C GLU A 333 6.47 -24.72 -4.67
N ALA A 334 5.68 -25.25 -5.61
CA ALA A 334 4.71 -26.30 -5.32
C ALA A 334 5.44 -27.54 -4.77
N LYS A 335 4.85 -28.19 -3.78
CA LYS A 335 5.43 -29.37 -3.14
C LYS A 335 4.38 -30.47 -2.97
N THR A 336 4.75 -31.70 -3.28
CA THR A 336 3.97 -32.88 -2.89
C THR A 336 4.27 -33.20 -1.42
N LEU A 337 3.23 -33.25 -0.59
CA LEU A 337 3.29 -33.59 0.83
C LEU A 337 3.34 -35.11 1.01
N ASP A 338 3.76 -35.57 2.19
CA ASP A 338 3.96 -36.99 2.50
C ASP A 338 2.67 -37.84 2.35
N ASN A 339 1.50 -37.21 2.46
CA ASN A 339 0.19 -37.83 2.26
C ASN A 339 -0.25 -37.88 0.77
N GLY A 340 0.62 -37.52 -0.16
CA GLY A 340 0.35 -37.48 -1.61
C GLY A 340 -0.41 -36.25 -2.09
N THR A 341 -0.80 -35.32 -1.19
CA THR A 341 -1.48 -34.08 -1.59
C THR A 341 -0.48 -33.06 -2.16
N VAL A 342 -0.89 -32.34 -3.21
CA VAL A 342 -0.05 -31.30 -3.82
C VAL A 342 -0.38 -29.96 -3.17
N GLN A 343 0.60 -29.37 -2.50
CA GLN A 343 0.56 -27.98 -2.09
C GLN A 343 0.86 -27.10 -3.31
N GLU A 344 -0.10 -26.24 -3.70
CA GLU A 344 0.11 -25.27 -4.77
C GLU A 344 1.27 -24.32 -4.43
N ALA A 345 1.94 -23.81 -5.45
CA ALA A 345 2.91 -22.74 -5.28
C ALA A 345 2.20 -21.53 -4.65
N PHE A 346 2.83 -20.94 -3.65
CA PHE A 346 2.29 -19.79 -2.94
C PHE A 346 3.38 -18.77 -2.67
N ALA A 347 2.98 -17.59 -2.26
CA ALA A 347 3.86 -16.52 -1.91
C ALA A 347 3.45 -15.88 -0.59
N ARG A 348 4.44 -15.32 0.11
CA ARG A 348 4.23 -14.50 1.30
C ARG A 348 4.49 -13.05 0.94
N ARG A 349 3.65 -12.14 1.41
CA ARG A 349 3.92 -10.70 1.32
C ARG A 349 5.09 -10.37 2.25
N VAL A 350 6.12 -9.71 1.70
CA VAL A 350 7.31 -9.28 2.44
C VAL A 350 7.22 -7.80 2.77
N ALA A 351 7.07 -6.96 1.75
CA ALA A 351 7.01 -5.51 1.89
C ALA A 351 6.13 -4.90 0.79
N VAL A 352 5.85 -3.61 0.92
CA VAL A 352 5.25 -2.80 -0.14
C VAL A 352 6.15 -1.62 -0.43
N GLY A 353 6.03 -1.05 -1.61
CA GLY A 353 6.90 0.03 -2.02
C GLY A 353 6.41 0.80 -3.23
N ARG A 354 7.29 1.65 -3.73
CA ARG A 354 7.11 2.36 -5.00
C ARG A 354 8.35 2.22 -5.87
N ILE A 355 8.13 2.10 -7.18
CA ILE A 355 9.18 2.07 -8.19
C ILE A 355 8.78 3.03 -9.32
N HIS A 356 9.74 3.79 -9.83
CA HIS A 356 9.54 4.67 -10.98
C HIS A 356 9.19 3.84 -12.22
N GLU A 357 8.20 4.30 -12.99
CA GLU A 357 7.71 3.61 -14.18
C GLU A 357 8.83 3.34 -15.19
N ASP A 358 9.71 4.31 -15.45
CA ASP A 358 10.80 4.16 -16.41
C ASP A 358 11.78 3.04 -15.99
N ALA A 359 12.11 2.97 -14.70
CA ALA A 359 13.00 1.94 -14.16
C ALA A 359 12.35 0.55 -14.22
N TRP A 360 11.06 0.47 -13.90
CA TRP A 360 10.28 -0.76 -14.06
C TRP A 360 10.24 -1.20 -15.52
N ASN A 361 9.93 -0.28 -16.43
CA ASN A 361 9.83 -0.53 -17.86
C ASN A 361 11.18 -0.96 -18.44
N GLU A 362 12.29 -0.38 -17.96
CA GLU A 362 13.64 -0.80 -18.31
C GLU A 362 13.94 -2.22 -17.83
N ALA A 363 13.62 -2.54 -16.57
CA ALA A 363 13.82 -3.87 -16.00
C ALA A 363 13.05 -4.99 -16.72
N ILE A 364 11.93 -4.67 -17.37
CA ILE A 364 11.13 -5.65 -18.13
C ILE A 364 11.44 -5.69 -19.61
N LYS A 365 12.32 -4.83 -20.16
CA LYS A 365 12.58 -4.81 -21.62
C LYS A 365 12.98 -6.19 -22.16
N ASP A 366 13.74 -6.92 -21.36
CA ASP A 366 14.29 -8.23 -21.73
C ASP A 366 13.43 -9.41 -21.21
N VAL A 367 12.36 -9.12 -20.47
CA VAL A 367 11.45 -10.13 -19.92
C VAL A 367 10.12 -10.05 -20.68
N PRO A 368 9.65 -11.12 -21.34
CA PRO A 368 8.36 -11.09 -22.01
C PRO A 368 7.29 -10.60 -21.03
N HIS A 369 6.40 -9.68 -21.44
CA HIS A 369 5.32 -9.09 -20.62
C HIS A 369 4.32 -10.17 -20.13
N LYS A 370 4.78 -10.99 -19.19
CA LYS A 370 4.04 -12.12 -18.65
C LYS A 370 3.39 -11.70 -17.36
N PHE A 371 2.07 -11.61 -17.42
CA PHE A 371 1.25 -11.61 -16.23
C PHE A 371 1.38 -12.98 -15.56
N SER A 372 1.61 -12.98 -14.26
CA SER A 372 1.74 -14.17 -13.44
C SER A 372 0.54 -14.29 -12.51
N LYS A 373 0.09 -15.52 -12.27
CA LYS A 373 -0.85 -15.82 -11.20
C LYS A 373 -0.10 -15.75 -9.87
N ILE A 374 -0.54 -14.86 -8.99
CA ILE A 374 -0.01 -14.69 -7.64
C ILE A 374 -0.98 -15.35 -6.66
N VAL A 375 -0.44 -16.12 -5.72
CA VAL A 375 -1.22 -16.81 -4.67
C VAL A 375 -0.61 -16.45 -3.32
N LEU A 376 -1.18 -15.48 -2.61
CA LEU A 376 -0.72 -15.05 -1.29
C LEU A 376 -1.36 -15.90 -0.19
N ARG A 377 -0.57 -16.29 0.81
CA ARG A 377 -1.02 -16.98 2.04
C ARG A 377 -0.41 -16.33 3.27
#